data_AF-A0A551Y4B7-F1
#
_entry.id   AF-A0A551Y4B7-F1
#
_cell.length_a   1.000
_cell.length_b   1.000
_cell.length_c   1.000
_cell.angle_alpha   90.00
_cell.angle_beta   90.00
_cell.angle_gamma   90.00
#
_symmetry.space_group_name_H-M   'P 1'
#
loop_
_entity.id
_entity.type
_entity.pdbx_description
1 polymer ?
#
loop_
_entity_poly.entity_id
_entity_poly.type
_entity_poly.pdbx_seq_one_letter_code
_entity_poly.pdbx_strand_id
1 'polypeptide(L)'
;MRPTYRRFPKPCYHKCVFSITTNDAAWYQFREWIEYFGVKFGKITIAVAPNYTSQNCSSCGEVVKKSLSTRTHQCKCGCVLDRDENAAINILKKGLSTVGHTGTFGLDPINAWGENTSTFSEVILSKQVISVNQESPRL
;
A
#
# COMPACT_ATOMS: atom_id res chain seq x y z
N MET A 1 -1.08 0.27 71.19
CA MET A 1 -0.08 0.19 70.10
C MET A 1 -0.76 -0.35 68.84
N ARG A 2 -0.90 0.44 67.77
CA ARG A 2 -1.41 -0.02 66.47
C ARG A 2 -0.25 -0.01 65.47
N PRO A 3 -0.01 -1.07 64.68
CA PRO A 3 1.09 -1.08 63.73
C PRO A 3 0.76 -0.19 62.52
N THR A 4 1.65 0.74 62.19
CA THR A 4 1.59 1.54 60.97
C THR A 4 2.24 0.75 59.83
N TYR A 5 1.42 0.12 58.98
CA TYR A 5 1.92 -0.45 57.73
C TYR A 5 2.29 0.68 56.77
N ARG A 6 3.59 0.82 56.47
CA ARG A 6 4.07 1.75 55.43
C ARG A 6 3.56 1.24 54.07
N ARG A 7 2.74 2.04 53.40
CA ARG A 7 2.35 1.82 52.00
C ARG A 7 3.59 1.99 51.13
N PHE A 8 4.08 0.91 50.53
CA PHE A 8 5.05 0.98 49.45
C PHE A 8 4.38 1.56 48.20
N PRO A 9 5.00 2.51 47.48
CA PRO A 9 4.46 3.05 46.24
C PRO A 9 4.44 1.95 45.17
N LYS A 10 3.29 1.77 44.51
CA LYS A 10 3.14 0.81 43.40
C LYS A 10 4.02 1.26 42.23
N PRO A 11 4.76 0.35 41.55
CA PRO A 11 5.53 0.71 40.37
C PRO A 11 4.58 1.15 39.24
N CYS A 12 4.79 2.35 38.73
CA CYS A 12 4.12 2.87 37.54
C CYS A 12 4.67 2.15 36.31
N TYR A 13 4.05 1.05 35.89
CA TYR A 13 4.29 0.46 34.57
C TYR A 13 3.56 1.33 33.52
N HIS A 14 4.19 2.44 33.13
CA HIS A 14 3.74 3.17 31.95
C HIS A 14 3.85 2.27 30.73
N LYS A 15 2.72 2.02 30.09
CA LYS A 15 2.52 1.15 28.93
C LYS A 15 3.38 1.60 27.74
N CYS A 16 4.50 0.92 27.50
CA CYS A 16 5.11 0.80 26.17
C CYS A 16 4.85 -0.62 25.63
N VAL A 17 3.58 -0.97 25.39
CA VAL A 17 3.20 -2.30 24.84
C VAL A 17 2.86 -2.20 23.34
N PHE A 18 2.83 -1.00 22.77
CA PHE A 18 2.39 -0.80 21.37
C PHE A 18 3.54 -0.73 20.34
N SER A 19 4.81 -0.69 20.78
CA SER A 19 5.95 -0.38 19.90
C SER A 19 6.82 -1.56 19.47
N ILE A 20 6.60 -2.77 19.99
CA ILE A 20 7.40 -3.94 19.60
C ILE A 20 6.92 -4.53 18.25
N THR A 21 5.62 -4.52 17.93
CA THR A 21 5.12 -5.30 16.78
C THR A 21 5.17 -4.61 15.41
N THR A 22 5.27 -3.28 15.36
CA THR A 22 5.16 -2.51 14.10
C THR A 22 6.52 -2.23 13.46
N ASN A 23 7.56 -1.96 14.27
CA ASN A 23 8.92 -1.74 13.77
C ASN A 23 9.60 -3.06 13.37
N ASP A 24 9.36 -4.12 14.15
CA ASP A 24 9.94 -5.46 13.92
C ASP A 24 9.43 -6.11 12.62
N ALA A 25 8.31 -5.65 12.08
CA ALA A 25 7.67 -6.22 10.89
C ALA A 25 8.20 -5.65 9.56
N ALA A 26 9.12 -4.68 9.58
CA ALA A 26 9.80 -4.14 8.39
C ALA A 26 8.87 -3.74 7.21
N TRP A 27 7.67 -3.23 7.48
CA TRP A 27 6.62 -2.97 6.48
C TRP A 27 7.04 -2.01 5.36
N TYR A 28 7.95 -1.07 5.66
CA TYR A 28 8.50 -0.16 4.66
C TYR A 28 9.32 -0.90 3.61
N GLN A 29 10.28 -1.72 4.06
CA GLN A 29 11.12 -2.53 3.17
C GLN A 29 10.28 -3.52 2.38
N PHE A 30 9.26 -4.14 3.00
CA PHE A 30 8.33 -5.01 2.30
C PHE A 30 7.63 -4.30 1.13
N ARG A 31 7.21 -3.04 1.32
CA ARG A 31 6.59 -2.25 0.26
C ARG A 31 7.57 -1.97 -0.89
N GLU A 32 8.79 -1.53 -0.56
CA GLU A 32 9.83 -1.24 -1.57
C GLU A 32 10.10 -2.47 -2.45
N TRP A 33 10.19 -3.66 -1.85
CA TRP A 33 10.37 -4.90 -2.60
C TRP A 33 9.20 -5.20 -3.54
N ILE A 34 7.95 -4.99 -3.09
CA ILE A 34 6.76 -5.18 -3.93
C ILE A 34 6.77 -4.22 -5.12
N GLU A 35 7.08 -2.95 -4.90
CA GLU A 35 7.17 -1.94 -5.97
C GLU A 35 8.29 -2.27 -6.96
N TYR A 36 9.47 -2.65 -6.45
CA TYR A 36 10.59 -3.11 -7.28
C TYR A 36 10.21 -4.29 -8.17
N PHE A 37 9.57 -5.32 -7.61
CA PHE A 37 9.12 -6.47 -8.40
C PHE A 37 7.97 -6.12 -9.35
N GLY A 38 7.11 -5.16 -8.98
CA GLY A 38 6.12 -4.58 -9.86
C GLY A 38 6.75 -4.04 -11.14
N VAL A 39 7.73 -3.16 -11.00
CA VAL A 39 8.48 -2.60 -12.14
C VAL A 39 9.21 -3.70 -12.92
N LYS A 40 9.93 -4.59 -12.22
CA LYS A 40 10.73 -5.66 -12.84
C LYS A 40 9.91 -6.61 -13.72
N PHE A 41 8.67 -6.92 -13.31
CA PHE A 41 7.80 -7.85 -14.03
C PHE A 41 6.69 -7.16 -14.84
N GLY A 42 6.73 -5.82 -14.97
CA GLY A 42 5.71 -5.06 -15.68
C GLY A 42 4.31 -5.21 -15.05
N LYS A 43 4.24 -5.34 -13.72
CA LYS A 43 2.99 -5.44 -12.94
C LYS A 43 2.71 -4.12 -12.23
N ILE A 44 1.43 -3.76 -12.19
CA ILE A 44 0.98 -2.56 -11.49
C ILE A 44 0.83 -2.89 -10.01
N THR A 45 1.49 -2.10 -9.15
CA THR A 45 1.38 -2.19 -7.69
C THR A 45 0.68 -0.96 -7.16
N ILE A 46 -0.37 -1.15 -6.35
CA ILE A 46 -1.22 -0.06 -5.86
C ILE A 46 -1.32 -0.15 -4.35
N ALA A 47 -0.88 0.90 -3.68
CA ALA A 47 -1.07 1.05 -2.25
C ALA A 47 -2.52 1.45 -1.95
N VAL A 48 -3.15 0.77 -0.99
CA VAL A 48 -4.49 1.11 -0.50
C VAL A 48 -4.45 1.53 0.96
N ALA A 49 -5.36 2.41 1.36
CA ALA A 49 -5.48 2.83 2.76
C ALA A 49 -5.88 1.64 3.65
N PRO A 50 -5.11 1.32 4.72
CA PRO A 50 -5.30 0.12 5.53
C PRO A 50 -6.51 0.20 6.48
N ASN A 51 -7.09 1.40 6.62
CA ASN A 51 -8.18 1.70 7.55
C ASN A 51 -9.41 0.80 7.32
N TYR A 52 -9.93 0.22 8.41
CA TYR A 52 -11.18 -0.54 8.47
C TYR A 52 -11.28 -1.78 7.57
N THR A 53 -10.19 -2.19 6.89
CA THR A 53 -10.19 -3.33 5.96
C THR A 53 -10.61 -4.64 6.61
N SER A 54 -10.15 -4.90 7.82
CA SER A 54 -10.52 -6.10 8.58
C SER A 54 -11.86 -5.98 9.31
N GLN A 55 -12.39 -4.77 9.54
CA GLN A 55 -13.61 -4.54 10.31
C GLN A 55 -14.86 -4.45 9.44
N ASN A 56 -14.75 -3.80 8.28
CA ASN A 56 -15.88 -3.65 7.36
C ASN A 56 -16.25 -5.01 6.77
N CYS A 57 -17.55 -5.30 6.74
CA CYS A 57 -18.03 -6.49 6.06
C CYS A 57 -17.84 -6.32 4.55
N SER A 58 -17.17 -7.28 3.92
CA SER A 58 -17.01 -7.30 2.46
C SER A 58 -18.33 -7.48 1.71
N SER A 59 -19.36 -8.03 2.34
CA SER A 59 -20.68 -8.23 1.73
C SER A 59 -21.57 -6.97 1.83
N CYS A 60 -21.76 -6.42 3.04
CA CYS A 60 -22.71 -5.32 3.26
C CYS A 60 -22.10 -3.97 3.65
N GLY A 61 -20.79 -3.88 3.88
CA GLY A 61 -20.10 -2.65 4.29
C GLY A 61 -20.20 -2.28 5.77
N GLU A 62 -21.03 -2.98 6.55
CA GLU A 62 -21.23 -2.70 7.99
C GLU A 62 -19.95 -2.92 8.80
N VAL A 63 -19.72 -2.09 9.82
CA VAL A 63 -18.52 -2.17 10.67
C VAL A 63 -18.74 -3.21 11.77
N VAL A 64 -18.02 -4.33 11.68
CA VAL A 64 -18.01 -5.35 12.72
C VAL A 64 -16.80 -5.12 13.64
N LYS A 65 -17.05 -4.52 14.81
CA LYS A 65 -16.02 -4.33 15.84
C LYS A 65 -15.59 -5.68 16.42
N LYS A 66 -14.29 -5.92 16.47
CA LYS A 66 -13.69 -7.17 16.96
C LYS A 66 -12.29 -6.94 17.51
N SER A 67 -11.87 -7.82 18.42
CA SER A 67 -10.51 -7.83 18.96
C SER A 67 -9.50 -8.40 17.94
N LEU A 68 -8.21 -8.14 18.17
CA LEU A 68 -7.13 -8.75 17.36
C LEU A 68 -7.08 -10.29 17.46
N SER A 69 -7.62 -10.87 18.54
CA SER A 69 -7.71 -12.32 18.73
C SER A 69 -8.84 -12.98 17.93
N THR A 70 -9.83 -12.20 17.46
CA THR A 70 -10.96 -12.73 16.70
C THR A 70 -10.52 -13.01 15.25
N ARG A 71 -10.48 -14.29 14.87
CA ARG A 71 -10.07 -14.74 13.52
C ARG A 71 -11.22 -14.90 12.55
N THR A 72 -12.43 -15.22 13.02
CA THR A 72 -13.59 -15.32 12.14
C THR A 72 -14.31 -13.97 12.04
N HIS A 73 -14.60 -13.51 10.83
CA HIS A 73 -15.54 -12.43 10.58
C HIS A 73 -16.96 -12.99 10.53
N GLN A 74 -17.82 -12.55 11.45
CA GLN A 74 -19.24 -12.88 11.45
C GLN A 74 -20.03 -11.56 11.42
N CYS A 75 -20.79 -11.36 10.35
CA CYS A 75 -21.62 -10.18 10.19
C CYS A 75 -23.10 -10.53 10.30
N LYS A 76 -23.92 -9.56 10.75
CA LYS A 76 -25.38 -9.69 10.84
C LYS A 76 -26.04 -9.90 9.48
N CYS A 77 -25.37 -9.55 8.37
CA CYS A 77 -25.87 -9.82 7.02
C CYS A 77 -25.74 -11.30 6.59
N GLY A 78 -25.20 -12.17 7.45
CA GLY A 78 -25.00 -13.59 7.15
C GLY A 78 -23.61 -13.93 6.60
N CYS A 79 -22.75 -12.92 6.41
CA CYS A 79 -21.38 -13.12 5.94
C CYS A 79 -20.51 -13.75 7.04
N VAL A 80 -20.00 -14.97 6.80
CA VAL A 80 -19.12 -15.71 7.71
C VAL A 80 -17.89 -16.20 6.94
N LEU A 81 -16.72 -15.64 7.23
CA LEU A 81 -15.45 -16.04 6.62
C LEU A 81 -14.26 -15.73 7.54
N ASP A 82 -13.05 -16.10 7.13
CA ASP A 82 -11.85 -15.69 7.85
C ASP A 82 -11.68 -14.15 7.80
N ARG A 83 -11.17 -13.56 8.88
CA ARG A 83 -10.97 -12.11 8.99
C ARG A 83 -10.00 -11.61 7.92
N ASP A 84 -8.94 -12.35 7.67
CA ASP A 84 -7.88 -11.94 6.76
C ASP A 84 -8.34 -12.12 5.30
N GLU A 85 -9.17 -13.13 5.02
CA GLU A 85 -9.91 -13.25 3.75
C GLU A 85 -10.88 -12.06 3.53
N ASN A 86 -11.64 -11.67 4.55
CA ASN A 86 -12.53 -10.51 4.47
C ASN A 86 -11.75 -9.21 4.21
N ALA A 87 -10.60 -9.08 4.87
CA ALA A 87 -9.71 -7.95 4.66
C ALA A 87 -9.16 -7.92 3.23
N ALA A 88 -8.76 -9.08 2.68
CA ALA A 88 -8.26 -9.19 1.30
C ALA A 88 -9.33 -8.76 0.27
N ILE A 89 -10.58 -9.19 0.45
CA ILE A 89 -11.69 -8.79 -0.44
C ILE A 89 -11.89 -7.26 -0.37
N ASN A 90 -11.86 -6.68 0.82
CA ASN A 90 -11.98 -5.23 0.97
C ASN A 90 -10.80 -4.46 0.36
N ILE A 91 -9.57 -4.97 0.51
CA ILE A 91 -8.37 -4.41 -0.12
C ILE A 91 -8.50 -4.43 -1.63
N LEU A 92 -8.95 -5.55 -2.21
CA LEU A 92 -9.19 -5.67 -3.64
C LEU A 92 -10.21 -4.65 -4.12
N LYS A 93 -11.37 -4.54 -3.44
CA LYS A 93 -12.41 -3.55 -3.79
C LYS A 93 -11.87 -2.12 -3.75
N LYS A 94 -11.09 -1.76 -2.74
CA LYS A 94 -10.43 -0.45 -2.65
C LYS A 94 -9.43 -0.24 -3.78
N GLY A 95 -8.58 -1.21 -4.07
CA GLY A 95 -7.59 -1.13 -5.16
C GLY A 95 -8.24 -0.92 -6.52
N LEU A 96 -9.34 -1.63 -6.79
CA LEU A 96 -10.12 -1.48 -8.01
C LEU A 96 -10.81 -0.12 -8.11
N SER A 97 -11.23 0.48 -6.99
CA SER A 97 -11.78 1.84 -7.01
C SER A 97 -10.73 2.91 -7.32
N THR A 98 -9.46 2.68 -6.92
CA THR A 98 -8.36 3.62 -7.19
C THR A 98 -7.96 3.64 -8.67
N VAL A 99 -7.96 2.48 -9.36
CA VAL A 99 -7.59 2.42 -10.79
C VAL A 99 -8.59 3.08 -11.73
N GLY A 100 -9.85 3.20 -11.32
CA GLY A 100 -10.88 3.89 -12.11
C GLY A 100 -10.60 5.38 -12.31
N HIS A 101 -9.68 5.96 -11.54
CA HIS A 101 -9.31 7.38 -11.60
C HIS A 101 -8.00 7.68 -12.35
N THR A 102 -7.26 6.68 -12.84
CA THR A 102 -6.01 6.94 -13.57
C THR A 102 -6.27 7.07 -15.07
N GLY A 103 -6.79 8.24 -15.46
CA GLY A 103 -6.42 8.81 -16.75
C GLY A 103 -4.92 9.04 -16.77
N THR A 104 -4.27 8.63 -17.86
CA THR A 104 -2.92 9.07 -18.26
C THR A 104 -1.76 8.55 -17.41
N PHE A 105 -1.46 7.25 -17.52
CA PHE A 105 -0.05 6.80 -17.57
C PHE A 105 0.51 7.15 -18.95
N GLY A 106 0.61 8.45 -19.22
CA GLY A 106 1.16 8.99 -20.46
C GLY A 106 2.65 9.24 -20.30
N LEU A 107 3.43 8.33 -20.89
CA LEU A 107 4.72 8.58 -21.54
C LEU A 107 5.81 9.30 -20.74
N ASP A 108 6.51 8.57 -19.88
CA ASP A 108 7.96 8.74 -19.75
C ASP A 108 8.60 7.34 -19.82
N PRO A 109 9.23 6.95 -20.93
CA PRO A 109 10.00 5.72 -20.96
C PRO A 109 11.26 5.93 -20.12
N ILE A 110 11.25 5.49 -18.86
CA ILE A 110 12.48 5.32 -18.09
C ILE A 110 13.18 4.08 -18.65
N ASN A 111 14.01 4.29 -19.67
CA ASN A 111 14.98 3.33 -20.15
C ASN A 111 16.07 3.16 -19.07
N ALA A 112 16.29 1.92 -18.66
CA ALA A 112 17.13 1.52 -17.53
C ALA A 112 18.65 1.65 -17.76
N TRP A 113 19.12 2.81 -18.22
CA TRP A 113 20.54 3.12 -18.34
C TRP A 113 20.76 4.58 -17.93
N GLY A 114 21.43 4.79 -16.80
CA GLY A 114 21.54 6.09 -16.14
C GLY A 114 22.37 7.10 -16.92
N GLU A 115 21.70 7.99 -17.66
CA GLU A 115 22.25 9.28 -18.06
C GLU A 115 21.27 10.42 -17.77
N ASN A 116 21.82 11.55 -17.33
CA ASN A 116 21.09 12.68 -16.77
C ASN A 116 20.65 13.63 -17.90
N THR A 117 19.43 13.51 -18.40
CA THR A 117 18.90 14.50 -19.36
C THR A 117 18.29 15.69 -18.62
N SER A 118 19.08 16.76 -18.49
CA SER A 118 18.59 18.11 -18.18
C SER A 118 17.78 18.62 -19.37
N THR A 119 16.46 18.50 -19.34
CA THR A 119 15.60 19.15 -20.33
C THR A 119 15.12 20.48 -19.76
N PHE A 120 15.76 21.56 -20.19
CA PHE A 120 15.21 22.91 -20.06
C PHE A 120 13.94 23.01 -20.93
N SER A 121 12.84 23.41 -20.31
CA SER A 121 11.56 23.66 -20.99
C SER A 121 11.57 24.97 -21.77
N GLU A 122 10.84 24.95 -22.88
CA GLU A 122 10.41 26.07 -23.74
C GLU A 122 11.54 26.70 -24.56
N VAL A 123 11.49 26.67 -25.89
CA VAL A 123 10.72 27.65 -26.68
C VAL A 123 10.54 27.11 -28.10
N ILE A 124 9.26 26.99 -28.49
CA ILE A 124 8.65 27.37 -29.77
C ILE A 124 9.37 27.02 -31.10
N LEU A 125 8.55 26.49 -32.03
CA LEU A 125 8.42 26.97 -33.42
C LEU A 125 8.79 25.96 -34.52
N SER A 126 7.75 25.20 -34.89
CA SER A 126 7.25 25.10 -36.26
C SER A 126 8.05 24.33 -37.33
N LYS A 127 7.23 23.80 -38.23
CA LYS A 127 7.54 23.40 -39.62
C LYS A 127 8.16 22.01 -39.81
N GLN A 128 7.26 21.03 -39.89
CA GLN A 128 6.94 20.31 -41.13
C GLN A 128 8.11 19.96 -42.10
N VAL A 129 8.16 18.64 -42.37
CA VAL A 129 8.53 17.95 -43.63
C VAL A 129 10.03 17.73 -43.95
N ILE A 130 10.47 16.47 -44.02
CA ILE A 130 10.73 15.65 -45.24
C ILE A 130 11.69 14.49 -44.87
N SER A 131 11.23 13.27 -45.15
CA SER A 131 11.92 12.10 -45.72
C SER A 131 13.44 11.92 -45.53
N VAL A 132 13.89 10.74 -45.12
CA VAL A 132 14.36 9.65 -46.01
C VAL A 132 14.73 8.44 -45.14
N ASN A 133 14.11 7.29 -45.44
CA ASN A 133 14.50 5.98 -44.96
C ASN A 133 15.78 5.52 -45.69
N GLN A 134 16.80 5.09 -44.94
CA GLN A 134 17.89 4.25 -45.46
C GLN A 134 18.15 3.12 -44.46
N GLU A 135 17.91 1.91 -44.92
CA GLU A 135 18.10 0.63 -44.25
C GLU A 135 19.60 0.27 -44.23
N SER A 136 20.12 -0.21 -43.10
CA SER A 136 21.56 -0.53 -42.97
C SER A 136 21.83 -2.01 -43.29
N PRO A 137 22.84 -2.35 -44.11
CA PRO A 137 23.13 -3.72 -44.50
C PRO A 137 23.76 -4.53 -43.35
N ARG A 138 23.39 -5.81 -43.32
CA ARG A 138 24.00 -6.86 -42.48
C ARG A 138 25.51 -6.94 -42.69
N LEU A 139 26.23 -7.10 -41.59
CA LEU A 139 27.33 -8.07 -41.43
C LEU A 139 27.18 -8.75 -40.08
#